data_AF-A0A1Q5UKW2-F1
#
_entry.id   AF-A0A1Q5UKW2-F1
#
_cell.length_a   1.000
_cell.length_b   1.000
_cell.length_c   1.000
_cell.angle_alpha   90.00
_cell.angle_beta   90.00
_cell.angle_gamma   90.00
#
_symmetry.space_group_name_H-M   'P 1'
#
loop_
_entity.id
_entity.type
_entity.pdbx_description
1 polymer ?
#
loop_
_entity_poly.entity_id
_entity_poly.type
_entity_poly.pdbx_seq_one_letter_code
_entity_poly.pdbx_strand_id
1 'polypeptide(L)'
;MLDRLLPNLLSVGLQLRAAFLLRRFHRRANSQIDQWSTVDKSAFATLTIGGHDLGFSDIVWHCVITPNTARWGSTNRANCEDAESKARGLLQGELRGRLTETYLRILKKATKEGFKLYVAGYPQFFNDQTSDCDMSSFHYWWGGYNATTDWPSYRTVFLTTDLGAELNALVTGLNDVIQAAIGDANQQYESHAVYYANVDTGFTGNR
;
A
#
# COMPACT_ATOMS: atom_id res chain seq x y z
N MET A 1 -1.68 -25.69 28.19
CA MET A 1 -0.50 -24.78 28.07
C MET A 1 -0.13 -24.46 26.61
N LEU A 2 -0.57 -25.24 25.60
CA LEU A 2 -0.36 -24.93 24.18
C LEU A 2 -1.27 -23.81 23.61
N ASP A 3 -2.45 -23.55 24.18
CA ASP A 3 -3.41 -22.55 23.64
C ASP A 3 -3.00 -21.08 23.82
N ARG A 4 -1.97 -20.79 24.63
CA ARG A 4 -1.44 -19.42 24.80
C ARG A 4 -0.24 -19.08 23.91
N LEU A 5 0.31 -20.06 23.18
CA LEU A 5 1.50 -19.87 22.35
C LEU A 5 1.18 -19.68 20.85
N LEU A 6 0.06 -20.21 20.38
CA LEU A 6 -0.39 -20.13 18.98
C LEU A 6 -0.64 -18.70 18.46
N PRO A 7 -1.36 -17.81 19.17
CA PRO A 7 -1.56 -16.43 18.68
C PRO A 7 -0.25 -15.63 18.65
N ASN A 8 0.69 -15.90 19.56
CA ASN A 8 2.01 -15.27 19.57
C ASN A 8 2.92 -15.79 18.45
N LEU A 9 2.89 -17.08 18.12
CA LEU A 9 3.67 -17.65 17.02
C LEU A 9 3.16 -17.19 15.64
N LEU A 10 1.83 -17.05 15.48
CA LEU A 10 1.24 -16.47 14.27
C LEU A 10 1.62 -15.00 14.10
N SER A 11 1.54 -14.19 15.17
CA SER A 11 1.96 -12.78 15.19
C SER A 11 3.45 -12.61 14.86
N VAL A 12 4.33 -13.41 15.46
CA VAL A 12 5.78 -13.38 15.19
C VAL A 12 6.09 -13.83 13.75
N GLY A 13 5.41 -14.87 13.25
CA GLY A 13 5.55 -15.32 11.86
C GLY A 13 5.10 -14.27 10.84
N LEU A 14 4.06 -13.50 11.18
CA LEU A 14 3.55 -12.37 10.41
C LEU A 14 4.55 -11.22 10.33
N GLN A 15 5.08 -10.82 11.49
CA GLN A 15 6.09 -9.76 11.62
C GLN A 15 7.37 -10.11 10.87
N LEU A 16 7.82 -11.37 10.93
CA LEU A 16 9.00 -11.85 10.20
C LEU A 16 8.79 -11.81 8.67
N ARG A 17 7.60 -12.16 8.18
CA ARG A 17 7.27 -12.08 6.75
C ARG A 17 7.15 -10.64 6.26
N ALA A 18 6.49 -9.77 7.03
CA ALA A 18 6.40 -8.35 6.74
C ALA A 18 7.82 -7.73 6.70
N ALA A 19 8.65 -7.98 7.72
CA ALA A 19 10.04 -7.53 7.74
C ALA A 19 10.86 -8.06 6.55
N PHE A 20 10.64 -9.30 6.11
CA PHE A 20 11.31 -9.88 4.95
C PHE A 20 10.89 -9.21 3.62
N LEU A 21 9.59 -9.00 3.41
CA LEU A 21 9.05 -8.32 2.22
C LEU A 21 9.55 -6.88 2.14
N LEU A 22 9.50 -6.14 3.25
CA LEU A 22 10.05 -4.78 3.35
C LEU A 22 11.57 -4.75 3.10
N ARG A 23 12.33 -5.73 3.61
CA ARG A 23 13.79 -5.85 3.36
C ARG A 23 14.11 -6.15 1.89
N ARG A 24 13.24 -6.89 1.19
CA ARG A 24 13.44 -7.18 -0.25
C ARG A 24 13.17 -5.94 -1.11
N PHE A 25 12.16 -5.15 -0.74
CA PHE A 25 11.80 -3.95 -1.49
C PHE A 25 12.81 -2.81 -1.31
N HIS A 26 13.20 -2.50 -0.06
CA HIS A 26 14.23 -1.49 0.21
C HIS A 26 15.55 -1.81 -0.52
N ARG A 27 15.92 -3.10 -0.63
CA ARG A 27 17.06 -3.54 -1.45
C ARG A 27 16.90 -3.22 -2.94
N ARG A 28 15.69 -3.36 -3.50
CA ARG A 28 15.44 -3.06 -4.92
C ARG A 28 15.49 -1.55 -5.20
N ALA A 29 14.86 -0.73 -4.37
CA ALA A 29 14.95 0.73 -4.48
C ALA A 29 16.41 1.20 -4.42
N ASN A 30 17.17 0.70 -3.45
CA ASN A 30 18.60 0.97 -3.31
C ASN A 30 19.40 0.56 -4.55
N SER A 31 19.13 -0.62 -5.11
CA SER A 31 19.80 -1.09 -6.33
C SER A 31 19.52 -0.19 -7.54
N GLN A 32 18.29 0.31 -7.69
CA GLN A 32 17.95 1.27 -8.77
C GLN A 32 18.67 2.60 -8.57
N ILE A 33 18.72 3.09 -7.33
CA ILE A 33 19.49 4.29 -6.98
C ILE A 33 20.96 4.06 -7.33
N ASP A 34 21.56 2.91 -7.01
CA ASP A 34 22.96 2.61 -7.30
C ASP A 34 23.29 2.56 -8.80
N GLN A 35 22.35 2.10 -9.61
CA GLN A 35 22.50 2.03 -11.07
C GLN A 35 22.25 3.36 -11.79
N TRP A 36 21.69 4.37 -11.11
CA TRP A 36 21.47 5.69 -11.69
C TRP A 36 22.80 6.38 -12.02
N SER A 37 23.09 6.55 -13.32
CA SER A 37 24.38 7.00 -13.85
C SER A 37 24.39 8.44 -14.39
N THR A 38 23.22 9.05 -14.61
CA THR A 38 23.06 10.41 -15.15
C THR A 38 22.72 11.45 -14.06
N VAL A 39 23.24 11.22 -12.86
CA VAL A 39 22.95 11.98 -11.63
C VAL A 39 23.33 13.46 -11.73
N ASP A 40 24.35 13.77 -12.52
CA ASP A 40 24.92 15.10 -12.75
C ASP A 40 24.11 15.95 -13.75
N LYS A 41 23.27 15.30 -14.56
CA LYS A 41 22.48 15.94 -15.62
C LYS A 41 20.99 16.05 -15.28
N SER A 42 20.55 15.34 -14.25
CA SER A 42 19.14 15.26 -13.89
C SER A 42 18.77 16.44 -13.00
N ALA A 43 17.84 17.29 -13.45
CA ALA A 43 17.33 18.40 -12.64
C ALA A 43 16.18 18.00 -11.71
N PHE A 44 15.51 16.89 -12.01
CA PHE A 44 14.46 16.34 -11.16
C PHE A 44 14.32 14.83 -11.33
N ALA A 45 13.64 14.20 -10.38
CA ALA A 45 13.16 12.82 -10.50
C ALA A 45 11.73 12.70 -9.97
N THR A 46 11.00 11.70 -10.45
CA THR A 46 9.71 11.30 -9.92
C THR A 46 9.83 9.93 -9.26
N LEU A 47 9.08 9.70 -8.18
CA LEU A 47 9.12 8.46 -7.42
C LEU A 47 7.72 8.06 -6.96
N THR A 48 7.34 6.81 -7.22
CA THR A 48 6.24 6.12 -6.55
C THR A 48 6.82 4.93 -5.79
N ILE A 49 6.55 4.87 -4.49
CA ILE A 49 7.16 3.90 -3.58
C ILE A 49 6.20 3.59 -2.43
N GLY A 50 6.34 2.44 -1.74
CA GLY A 50 5.51 2.10 -0.57
C GLY A 50 4.30 1.20 -0.83
N GLY A 51 3.75 1.14 -2.05
CA GLY A 51 2.56 0.33 -2.36
C GLY A 51 2.81 -1.18 -2.27
N HIS A 52 4.01 -1.64 -2.66
CA HIS A 52 4.42 -3.03 -2.46
C HIS A 52 4.77 -3.32 -1.00
N ASP A 53 5.33 -2.35 -0.26
CA ASP A 53 5.70 -2.50 1.14
C ASP A 53 4.49 -2.77 2.03
N LEU A 54 3.36 -2.14 1.74
CA LEU A 54 2.10 -2.35 2.45
C LEU A 54 1.40 -3.67 2.14
N GLY A 55 1.91 -4.47 1.19
CA GLY A 55 1.25 -5.70 0.79
C GLY A 55 -0.08 -5.47 0.09
N PHE A 56 -0.20 -4.38 -0.69
CA PHE A 56 -1.46 -4.05 -1.37
C PHE A 56 -1.96 -5.16 -2.31
N SER A 57 -1.04 -5.97 -2.86
CA SER A 57 -1.42 -7.16 -3.63
C SER A 57 -2.21 -8.17 -2.79
N ASP A 58 -1.84 -8.37 -1.53
CA ASP A 58 -2.51 -9.30 -0.63
C ASP A 58 -3.88 -8.75 -0.22
N ILE A 59 -3.98 -7.43 -0.01
CA ILE A 59 -5.25 -6.74 0.24
C ILE A 59 -6.19 -6.95 -0.95
N VAL A 60 -5.79 -6.64 -2.18
CA VAL A 60 -6.64 -6.84 -3.37
C VAL A 60 -7.02 -8.32 -3.53
N TRP A 61 -6.06 -9.22 -3.31
CA TRP A 61 -6.27 -10.65 -3.47
C TRP A 61 -7.26 -11.23 -2.45
N HIS A 62 -7.19 -10.79 -1.19
CA HIS A 62 -8.02 -11.32 -0.11
C HIS A 62 -9.31 -10.55 0.13
N CYS A 63 -9.33 -9.25 -0.16
CA CYS A 63 -10.45 -8.35 0.12
C CYS A 63 -11.33 -8.09 -1.12
N VAL A 64 -10.81 -8.19 -2.35
CA VAL A 64 -11.55 -7.72 -3.55
C VAL A 64 -11.85 -8.85 -4.54
N ILE A 65 -10.83 -9.53 -5.05
CA ILE A 65 -10.98 -10.42 -6.23
C ILE A 65 -11.40 -11.86 -5.85
N THR A 66 -11.27 -12.23 -4.56
CA THR A 66 -11.52 -13.58 -4.00
C THR A 66 -11.31 -14.76 -4.99
N PRO A 67 -10.11 -14.90 -5.57
CA PRO A 67 -9.87 -15.86 -6.64
C PRO A 67 -9.81 -17.33 -6.17
N ASN A 68 -9.69 -17.54 -4.86
CA ASN A 68 -9.62 -18.89 -4.29
C ASN A 68 -11.01 -19.43 -3.99
N THR A 69 -11.49 -20.32 -4.86
CA THR A 69 -12.77 -21.02 -4.67
C THR A 69 -12.70 -22.21 -3.74
N ALA A 70 -11.53 -22.63 -3.27
CA ALA A 70 -11.43 -23.77 -2.35
C ALA A 70 -11.68 -23.39 -0.87
N ARG A 71 -11.76 -22.09 -0.53
CA ARG A 71 -11.89 -21.59 0.85
C ARG A 71 -13.28 -21.04 1.11
N TRP A 72 -13.77 -21.16 2.35
CA TRP A 72 -15.02 -20.52 2.77
C TRP A 72 -14.90 -18.99 2.80
N GLY A 73 -16.02 -18.28 2.59
CA GLY A 73 -16.07 -16.82 2.65
C GLY A 73 -15.51 -16.23 3.93
N SER A 74 -15.83 -16.84 5.08
CA SER A 74 -15.28 -16.46 6.38
C SER A 74 -13.75 -16.54 6.44
N THR A 75 -13.16 -17.51 5.77
CA THR A 75 -11.70 -17.64 5.66
C THR A 75 -11.12 -16.53 4.77
N ASN A 76 -11.79 -16.14 3.69
CA ASN A 76 -11.35 -15.03 2.86
C ASN A 76 -11.41 -13.70 3.62
N ARG A 77 -12.50 -13.43 4.35
CA ARG A 77 -12.62 -12.24 5.20
C ARG A 77 -11.53 -12.20 6.28
N ALA A 78 -11.27 -13.30 6.97
CA ALA A 78 -10.19 -13.36 7.97
C ALA A 78 -8.80 -13.07 7.37
N ASN A 79 -8.52 -13.54 6.14
CA ASN A 79 -7.27 -13.23 5.44
C ASN A 79 -7.20 -11.76 5.00
N CYS A 80 -8.33 -11.17 4.62
CA CYS A 80 -8.42 -9.74 4.32
C CYS A 80 -8.08 -8.92 5.57
N GLU A 81 -8.76 -9.17 6.68
CA GLU A 81 -8.52 -8.47 7.96
C GLU A 81 -7.07 -8.61 8.44
N ASP A 82 -6.46 -9.79 8.27
CA ASP A 82 -5.03 -10.01 8.55
C ASP A 82 -4.12 -9.18 7.61
N ALA A 83 -4.43 -9.10 6.32
CA ALA A 83 -3.69 -8.26 5.38
C ALA A 83 -3.79 -6.77 5.72
N GLU A 84 -4.97 -6.28 6.08
CA GLU A 84 -5.16 -4.90 6.49
C GLU A 84 -4.48 -4.59 7.83
N SER A 85 -4.55 -5.52 8.80
CA SER A 85 -3.89 -5.37 10.09
C SER A 85 -2.37 -5.23 9.93
N LYS A 86 -1.76 -6.04 9.05
CA LYS A 86 -0.35 -5.86 8.67
C LYS A 86 -0.10 -4.49 8.07
N ALA A 87 -0.92 -4.06 7.12
CA ALA A 87 -0.75 -2.77 6.46
C ALA A 87 -0.81 -1.63 7.49
N ARG A 88 -1.80 -1.62 8.38
CA ARG A 88 -1.90 -0.65 9.49
C ARG A 88 -0.68 -0.69 10.40
N GLY A 89 -0.18 -1.89 10.74
CA GLY A 89 1.05 -2.04 11.54
C GLY A 89 2.29 -1.45 10.86
N LEU A 90 2.38 -1.53 9.52
CA LEU A 90 3.48 -0.92 8.77
C LEU A 90 3.36 0.61 8.69
N LEU A 91 2.15 1.13 8.50
CA LEU A 91 1.87 2.56 8.52
C LEU A 91 2.28 3.20 9.86
N GLN A 92 2.03 2.50 10.97
CA GLN A 92 2.38 2.94 12.32
C GLN A 92 3.84 2.66 12.70
N GLY A 93 4.53 1.83 11.92
CA GLY A 93 5.87 1.32 12.23
C GLY A 93 6.97 1.94 11.38
N GLU A 94 7.82 1.07 10.84
CA GLU A 94 9.11 1.46 10.23
C GLU A 94 8.99 2.09 8.85
N LEU A 95 7.79 2.13 8.24
CA LEU A 95 7.64 2.57 6.85
C LEU A 95 8.11 4.02 6.65
N ARG A 96 7.71 4.93 7.55
CA ARG A 96 8.11 6.34 7.50
C ARG A 96 9.63 6.50 7.46
N GLY A 97 10.35 5.87 8.40
CA GLY A 97 11.81 5.96 8.48
C GLY A 97 12.51 5.43 7.22
N ARG A 98 12.04 4.30 6.67
CA ARG A 98 12.59 3.70 5.44
C ARG A 98 12.36 4.57 4.20
N LEU A 99 11.21 5.23 4.12
CA LEU A 99 10.93 6.20 3.05
C LEU A 99 11.86 7.41 3.17
N THR A 100 12.02 7.97 4.37
CA THR A 100 12.94 9.07 4.65
C THR A 100 14.37 8.72 4.24
N GLU A 101 14.88 7.55 4.64
CA GLU A 101 16.20 7.06 4.25
C GLU A 101 16.36 6.95 2.73
N THR A 102 15.33 6.47 2.04
CA THR A 102 15.34 6.33 0.59
C THR A 102 15.41 7.69 -0.10
N TYR A 103 14.63 8.67 0.36
CA TYR A 103 14.65 10.03 -0.19
C TYR A 103 16.01 10.69 0.03
N LEU A 104 16.56 10.59 1.24
CA LEU A 104 17.89 11.12 1.55
C LEU A 104 18.99 10.48 0.69
N ARG A 105 18.89 9.17 0.41
CA ARG A 105 19.83 8.49 -0.48
C ARG A 105 19.76 9.03 -1.91
N ILE A 106 18.57 9.30 -2.42
CA ILE A 106 18.39 9.92 -3.75
C ILE A 106 19.00 11.32 -3.78
N LEU A 107 18.70 12.15 -2.79
CA LEU A 107 19.22 13.53 -2.70
C LEU A 107 20.75 13.55 -2.63
N LYS A 108 21.35 12.71 -1.78
CA LYS A 108 22.82 12.59 -1.66
C LYS A 108 23.49 12.10 -2.92
N LYS A 109 22.78 11.30 -3.73
CA LYS A 109 23.29 10.78 -5.00
C LYS A 109 23.14 11.79 -6.14
N ALA A 110 22.10 12.61 -6.13
CA ALA A 110 21.90 13.67 -7.12
C ALA A 110 22.94 14.78 -6.90
N THR A 111 23.88 14.94 -7.83
CA THR A 111 24.95 15.93 -7.72
C THR A 111 24.61 17.27 -8.39
N LYS A 112 23.49 17.33 -9.14
CA LYS A 112 23.02 18.54 -9.80
C LYS A 112 22.48 19.54 -8.78
N GLU A 113 23.04 20.75 -8.77
CA GLU A 113 22.53 21.86 -7.96
C GLU A 113 21.05 22.16 -8.30
N GLY A 114 20.23 22.36 -7.27
CA GLY A 114 18.80 22.64 -7.42
C GLY A 114 17.95 21.42 -7.80
N PHE A 115 18.48 20.20 -7.68
CA PHE A 115 17.72 18.98 -7.93
C PHE A 115 16.44 18.89 -7.10
N LYS A 116 15.35 18.42 -7.72
CA LYS A 116 14.04 18.23 -7.08
C LYS A 116 13.54 16.79 -7.18
N LEU A 117 13.11 16.23 -6.07
CA LEU A 117 12.47 14.92 -6.02
C LEU A 117 10.96 15.09 -5.85
N TYR A 118 10.16 14.62 -6.80
CA TYR A 118 8.70 14.59 -6.71
C TYR A 118 8.23 13.20 -6.34
N VAL A 119 7.66 13.04 -5.15
CA VAL A 119 7.13 11.77 -4.67
C VAL A 119 5.62 11.79 -4.84
N ALA A 120 5.11 10.92 -5.71
CA ALA A 120 3.68 10.78 -5.93
C ALA A 120 3.05 9.87 -4.88
N GLY A 121 1.92 10.32 -4.33
CA GLY A 121 1.03 9.49 -3.51
C GLY A 121 0.23 8.49 -4.36
N TYR A 122 -0.81 7.93 -3.76
CA TYR A 122 -1.72 6.98 -4.39
C TYR A 122 -3.14 7.56 -4.41
N PRO A 123 -3.91 7.37 -5.50
CA PRO A 123 -5.31 7.71 -5.49
C PRO A 123 -6.08 6.70 -4.65
N GLN A 124 -7.17 7.14 -4.03
CA GLN A 124 -8.20 6.26 -3.49
C GLN A 124 -8.78 5.41 -4.62
N PHE A 125 -9.04 4.13 -4.32
CA PHE A 125 -9.39 3.16 -5.36
C PHE A 125 -10.88 3.08 -5.64
N PHE A 126 -11.70 3.38 -4.64
CA PHE A 126 -13.13 3.15 -4.71
C PHE A 126 -13.88 4.45 -4.45
N ASN A 127 -15.00 4.63 -5.12
CA ASN A 127 -16.00 5.61 -4.71
C ASN A 127 -16.80 5.04 -3.52
N ASP A 128 -16.54 5.59 -2.33
CA ASP A 128 -17.23 5.24 -1.08
C ASP A 128 -18.30 6.28 -0.69
N GLN A 129 -18.69 7.16 -1.62
CA GLN A 129 -19.70 8.20 -1.41
C GLN A 129 -21.09 7.78 -1.91
N THR A 130 -21.16 6.74 -2.74
CA THR A 130 -22.42 6.21 -3.31
C THR A 130 -22.47 4.70 -3.19
N SER A 131 -23.68 4.14 -3.14
CA SER A 131 -23.92 2.69 -3.08
C SER A 131 -23.97 2.03 -4.47
N ASP A 132 -23.55 2.73 -5.53
CA ASP A 132 -23.66 2.25 -6.92
C ASP A 132 -22.90 0.94 -7.14
N CYS A 133 -21.83 0.72 -6.36
CA CYS A 133 -21.00 -0.49 -6.41
C CYS A 133 -21.34 -1.54 -5.37
N ASP A 134 -22.32 -1.31 -4.47
CA ASP A 134 -22.61 -2.23 -3.36
C ASP A 134 -23.03 -3.64 -3.82
N MET A 135 -23.49 -3.77 -5.06
CA MET A 135 -23.87 -5.04 -5.68
C MET A 135 -22.82 -5.59 -6.65
N SER A 136 -21.70 -4.89 -6.81
CA SER A 136 -20.60 -5.28 -7.68
C SER A 136 -19.67 -6.23 -6.96
N SER A 137 -19.25 -7.29 -7.65
CA SER A 137 -18.23 -8.21 -7.15
C SER A 137 -17.16 -8.44 -8.21
N PHE A 138 -15.93 -8.65 -7.75
CA PHE A 138 -14.82 -9.13 -8.59
C PHE A 138 -14.56 -10.62 -8.40
N HIS A 139 -15.53 -11.39 -7.88
CA HIS A 139 -15.40 -12.82 -7.71
C HIS A 139 -15.01 -13.51 -9.02
N TYR A 140 -14.05 -14.44 -8.97
CA TYR A 140 -13.45 -15.03 -10.17
C TYR A 140 -14.45 -15.67 -11.16
N TRP A 141 -15.50 -16.32 -10.67
CA TRP A 141 -16.50 -17.00 -11.52
C TRP A 141 -17.80 -16.22 -11.73
N TRP A 142 -18.14 -15.33 -10.81
CA TRP A 142 -19.47 -14.69 -10.74
C TRP A 142 -19.36 -13.18 -10.58
N GLY A 143 -18.23 -12.61 -10.98
CA GLY A 143 -17.98 -11.17 -10.93
C GLY A 143 -18.92 -10.41 -11.87
N GLY A 144 -19.20 -9.17 -11.52
CA GLY A 144 -20.14 -8.29 -12.21
C GLY A 144 -21.04 -7.54 -11.24
N TYR A 145 -21.93 -6.72 -11.81
CA TYR A 145 -22.99 -6.05 -11.06
C TYR A 145 -24.15 -7.02 -10.78
N ASN A 146 -24.72 -6.95 -9.59
CA ASN A 146 -25.74 -7.89 -9.11
C ASN A 146 -25.26 -9.35 -9.16
N ALA A 147 -24.01 -9.56 -8.72
CA ALA A 147 -23.40 -10.87 -8.63
C ALA A 147 -24.20 -11.80 -7.72
N THR A 148 -24.34 -13.07 -8.09
CA THR A 148 -25.03 -14.06 -7.26
C THR A 148 -24.11 -14.50 -6.11
N THR A 149 -24.70 -14.71 -4.93
CA THR A 149 -23.99 -15.34 -3.83
C THR A 149 -23.76 -16.82 -4.13
N ASP A 150 -22.58 -17.31 -3.80
CA ASP A 150 -22.16 -18.66 -4.08
C ASP A 150 -22.45 -19.61 -2.92
N TRP A 151 -23.73 -19.69 -2.55
CA TRP A 151 -24.21 -20.60 -1.52
C TRP A 151 -23.81 -22.06 -1.85
N PRO A 152 -23.31 -22.83 -0.86
CA PRO A 152 -23.21 -22.50 0.56
C PRO A 152 -21.91 -21.83 1.01
N SER A 153 -20.99 -21.55 0.09
CA SER A 153 -19.62 -21.15 0.43
C SER A 153 -19.45 -19.67 0.80
N TYR A 154 -20.36 -18.80 0.35
CA TYR A 154 -20.39 -17.35 0.64
C TYR A 154 -19.06 -16.62 0.38
N ARG A 155 -18.33 -17.01 -0.66
CA ARG A 155 -17.05 -16.43 -1.09
C ARG A 155 -17.21 -15.17 -1.94
N THR A 156 -18.42 -14.91 -2.46
CA THR A 156 -18.70 -13.66 -3.19
C THR A 156 -18.52 -12.47 -2.23
N VAL A 157 -17.53 -11.63 -2.50
CA VAL A 157 -17.32 -10.38 -1.79
C VAL A 157 -17.84 -9.24 -2.65
N PHE A 158 -18.71 -8.43 -2.06
CA PHE A 158 -19.27 -7.25 -2.69
C PHE A 158 -18.44 -6.02 -2.35
N LEU A 159 -18.29 -5.13 -3.31
CA LEU A 159 -17.63 -3.85 -3.13
C LEU A 159 -18.59 -2.86 -2.47
N THR A 160 -18.94 -3.16 -1.22
CA THR A 160 -19.80 -2.29 -0.42
C THR A 160 -19.11 -0.97 -0.14
N THR A 161 -19.92 0.06 0.11
CA THR A 161 -19.47 1.37 0.58
C THR A 161 -18.53 1.23 1.78
N ASP A 162 -18.86 0.37 2.74
CA ASP A 162 -18.02 0.09 3.91
C ASP A 162 -16.66 -0.50 3.55
N LEU A 163 -16.62 -1.49 2.64
CA LEU A 163 -15.36 -2.07 2.17
C LEU A 163 -14.53 -1.05 1.38
N GLY A 164 -15.19 -0.23 0.56
CA GLY A 164 -14.55 0.88 -0.15
C GLY A 164 -13.87 1.85 0.81
N ALA A 165 -14.59 2.29 1.84
CA ALA A 165 -14.07 3.18 2.88
C ALA A 165 -12.92 2.53 3.68
N GLU A 166 -13.05 1.25 4.04
CA GLU A 166 -12.02 0.46 4.74
C GLU A 166 -10.70 0.44 3.95
N LEU A 167 -10.77 0.19 2.64
CA LEU A 167 -9.60 0.14 1.77
C LEU A 167 -9.04 1.54 1.45
N ASN A 168 -9.90 2.54 1.25
CA ASN A 168 -9.50 3.94 1.05
C ASN A 168 -8.79 4.53 2.27
N ALA A 169 -9.15 4.10 3.48
CA ALA A 169 -8.47 4.51 4.71
C ALA A 169 -6.99 4.06 4.74
N LEU A 170 -6.68 2.87 4.21
CA LEU A 170 -5.29 2.38 4.10
C LEU A 170 -4.48 3.22 3.10
N VAL A 171 -5.09 3.62 1.98
CA VAL A 171 -4.47 4.49 0.98
C VAL A 171 -4.18 5.87 1.57
N THR A 172 -5.17 6.44 2.27
CA THR A 172 -5.04 7.76 2.90
C THR A 172 -3.93 7.72 3.95
N GLY A 173 -3.90 6.69 4.80
CA GLY A 173 -2.81 6.50 5.78
C GLY A 173 -1.42 6.35 5.14
N LEU A 174 -1.31 5.68 3.99
CA LEU A 174 -0.05 5.63 3.23
C LEU A 174 0.38 7.01 2.73
N ASN A 175 -0.55 7.78 2.17
CA ASN A 175 -0.28 9.12 1.69
C ASN A 175 0.18 10.05 2.84
N ASP A 176 -0.39 9.90 4.03
CA ASP A 176 0.03 10.63 5.23
C ASP A 176 1.46 10.26 5.64
N VAL A 177 1.78 8.96 5.64
CA VAL A 177 3.14 8.48 5.93
C VAL A 177 4.16 8.98 4.89
N ILE A 178 3.79 9.00 3.61
CA ILE A 178 4.64 9.56 2.54
C ILE A 178 4.91 11.04 2.79
N GLN A 179 3.86 11.83 3.05
CA GLN A 179 4.01 13.26 3.32
C GLN A 179 4.86 13.53 4.56
N ALA A 180 4.67 12.75 5.62
CA ALA A 180 5.46 12.84 6.83
C ALA A 180 6.95 12.51 6.59
N ALA A 181 7.24 11.46 5.80
CA ALA A 181 8.60 11.10 5.42
C ALA A 181 9.27 12.16 4.52
N ILE A 182 8.52 12.83 3.66
CA ILE A 182 9.00 13.98 2.87
C ILE A 182 9.41 15.12 3.80
N GLY A 183 8.57 15.43 4.79
CA GLY A 183 8.87 16.43 5.82
C GLY A 183 10.17 16.13 6.56
N ASP A 184 10.33 14.88 7.03
CA ASP A 184 11.55 14.44 7.72
C ASP A 184 12.78 14.54 6.81
N ALA A 185 12.68 14.13 5.54
CA ALA A 185 13.79 14.15 4.61
C ALA A 185 14.24 15.59 4.32
N ASN A 186 13.30 16.51 4.09
CA ASN A 186 13.62 17.93 3.87
C ASN A 186 14.23 18.57 5.12
N GLN A 187 13.75 18.22 6.31
CA GLN A 187 14.32 18.69 7.57
C GLN A 187 15.75 18.17 7.76
N GLN A 188 15.99 16.88 7.56
CA GLN A 188 17.31 16.26 7.73
C GLN A 188 18.33 16.65 6.66
N TYR A 189 17.86 16.96 5.45
CA TYR A 189 18.71 17.44 4.35
C TYR A 189 18.91 18.96 4.38
N GLU A 190 18.26 19.67 5.31
CA GLU A 190 18.32 21.12 5.46
C GLU A 190 17.94 21.88 4.17
N SER A 191 17.04 21.31 3.37
CA SER A 191 16.60 21.89 2.10
C SER A 191 15.22 21.38 1.69
N HIS A 192 14.44 22.24 1.03
CA HIS A 192 13.13 21.89 0.49
C HIS A 192 13.26 21.24 -0.91
N ALA A 193 13.94 20.09 -0.98
CA ALA A 193 14.26 19.41 -2.23
C ALA A 193 13.25 18.32 -2.62
N VAL A 194 12.46 17.82 -1.66
CA VAL A 194 11.46 16.76 -1.88
C VAL A 194 10.06 17.36 -1.82
N TYR A 195 9.21 17.00 -2.78
CA TYR A 195 7.87 17.54 -2.97
C TYR A 195 6.86 16.40 -3.05
N TYR A 196 5.71 16.57 -2.39
CA TYR A 196 4.58 15.66 -2.55
C TYR A 196 3.81 16.01 -3.81
N ALA A 197 3.56 15.01 -4.66
CA ALA A 197 2.66 15.11 -5.80
C ALA A 197 1.35 14.40 -5.45
N ASN A 198 0.30 15.20 -5.18
CA ASN A 198 -1.03 14.68 -4.93
C ASN A 198 -1.66 14.23 -6.27
N VAL A 199 -1.77 12.92 -6.46
CA VAL A 199 -2.41 12.34 -7.65
C VAL A 199 -3.91 12.09 -7.44
N ASP A 200 -4.39 12.03 -6.19
CA ASP A 200 -5.75 11.63 -5.84
C ASP A 200 -6.83 12.53 -6.45
N THR A 201 -6.54 13.84 -6.51
CA THR A 201 -7.43 14.86 -7.09
C THR A 201 -7.68 14.64 -8.58
N GLY A 202 -6.72 14.07 -9.31
CA GLY A 202 -6.88 13.72 -10.73
C GLY A 202 -7.83 12.55 -10.96
N PHE A 203 -8.09 11.76 -9.92
CA PHE A 203 -8.97 10.58 -9.98
C PHE A 203 -10.34 10.84 -9.34
N THR A 204 -10.59 12.00 -8.72
CA THR A 204 -11.91 12.36 -8.22
C THR A 204 -12.94 12.31 -9.36
N GLY A 205 -14.05 11.58 -9.15
CA GLY A 205 -15.10 11.37 -10.17
C GLY A 205 -14.79 10.29 -11.22
N ASN A 206 -13.62 9.63 -11.14
CA ASN A 206 -13.22 8.52 -12.01
C ASN A 206 -12.89 7.25 -11.19
N ARG A 207 -13.52 7.11 -10.01
CA ARG A 207 -13.35 6.00 -9.05
C ARG A 207 -14.62 5.17 -9.00
#